data_AF-A0A7V6CB78-F1
#
_entry.id   AF-A0A7V6CB78-F1
#
_cell.length_a   1.000
_cell.length_b   1.000
_cell.length_c   1.000
_cell.angle_alpha   90.00
_cell.angle_beta   90.00
_cell.angle_gamma   90.00
#
_symmetry.space_group_name_H-M   'P 1'
#
loop_
_entity.id
_entity.type
_entity.pdbx_description
1 polymer ?
#
loop_
_entity_poly.entity_id
_entity_poly.type
_entity_poly.pdbx_seq_one_letter_code
_entity_poly.pdbx_strand_id
1 'polypeptide(L)' 'FSRSVDILVSRLRHKLRDTAKQPRFIKTVWGSGYTFVGEEEAA' A
#
# COMPACT_ATOMS: atom_id res chain seq x y z
N PHE A 1 11.48 4.45 13.23
CA PHE A 1 10.10 4.86 12.92
C PHE A 1 9.61 4.32 11.57
N SER A 2 10.41 4.36 10.50
CA SER A 2 10.05 3.80 9.17
C SER A 2 9.62 2.33 9.21
N ARG A 3 10.34 1.45 9.93
CA ARG A 3 10.00 0.01 10.03
C ARG A 3 8.59 -0.26 10.59
N SER A 4 8.07 0.61 11.47
CA SER A 4 6.72 0.47 12.01
C SER A 4 5.66 0.74 10.95
N VAL A 5 5.94 1.68 10.04
CA VAL A 5 5.06 2.01 8.89
C VAL A 5 4.98 0.83 7.94
N ASP A 6 6.12 0.20 7.61
CA ASP A 6 6.15 -0.98 6.74
C ASP A 6 5.31 -2.14 7.32
N ILE A 7 5.41 -2.37 8.64
CA ILE A 7 4.62 -3.40 9.34
C ILE A 7 3.12 -3.07 9.28
N LEU A 8 2.74 -1.82 9.53
CA LEU A 8 1.35 -1.37 9.45
C LEU A 8 0.79 -1.49 8.03
N VAL A 9 1.55 -1.06 7.02
CA VAL A 9 1.18 -1.18 5.60
C VAL A 9 1.04 -2.65 5.20
N SER A 10 1.94 -3.52 5.66
CA SER A 10 1.85 -4.97 5.39
C SER A 10 0.59 -5.59 6.00
N ARG A 11 0.27 -5.25 7.26
CA ARG A 11 -0.94 -5.73 7.93
C ARG A 11 -2.21 -5.20 7.25
N LEU A 12 -2.20 -3.94 6.84
CA LEU A 12 -3.31 -3.30 6.16
C LEU A 12 -3.56 -3.93 4.78
N ARG A 13 -2.50 -4.15 3.99
CA ARG A 13 -2.56 -4.89 2.73
C ARG A 13 -3.16 -6.29 2.93
N HIS A 14 -2.75 -6.99 3.97
CA HIS A 14 -3.29 -8.32 4.26
C HIS A 14 -4.79 -8.31 4.57
N LYS A 15 -5.26 -7.34 5.37
CA LYS A 15 -6.69 -7.17 5.68
C LYS A 15 -7.53 -6.82 4.46
N LEU A 16 -7.00 -5.97 3.58
CA LEU A 16 -7.66 -5.55 2.34
C LEU A 16 -7.51 -6.58 1.20
N ARG A 17 -6.78 -7.69 1.45
CA ARG A 17 -6.33 -8.65 0.43
C ARG A 17 -5.63 -7.98 -0.76
N ASP A 18 -4.93 -6.89 -0.47
CA ASP A 18 -4.15 -6.10 -1.42
C ASP A 18 -2.71 -6.63 -1.50
N THR A 19 -2.05 -6.46 -2.65
CA THR A 19 -0.68 -6.94 -2.84
C THR A 19 0.22 -5.85 -3.40
N ALA A 20 1.51 -5.91 -3.07
CA ALA A 20 2.48 -4.95 -3.62
C ALA A 20 2.64 -5.07 -5.15
N LYS A 21 2.26 -6.21 -5.74
CA LYS A 21 2.31 -6.47 -7.19
C LYS A 21 1.11 -5.88 -7.94
N GLN A 22 -0.04 -5.82 -7.28
CA GLN A 22 -1.28 -5.24 -7.80
C GLN A 22 -1.89 -4.37 -6.70
N PRO A 23 -1.30 -3.19 -6.44
CA PRO A 23 -1.75 -2.32 -5.35
C PRO A 23 -3.09 -1.67 -5.73
N ARG A 24 -4.19 -2.19 -5.18
CA ARG A 24 -5.55 -1.66 -5.38
C ARG A 24 -5.84 -0.46 -4.48
N PHE A 25 -5.20 -0.42 -3.32
CA PHE A 25 -5.45 0.61 -2.31
C PHE A 25 -4.18 1.34 -1.90
N ILE A 26 -3.05 0.64 -1.79
CA ILE A 26 -1.81 1.22 -1.26
C ILE A 26 -0.67 1.09 -2.26
N LYS A 27 -0.37 2.20 -2.95
CA LYS A 27 0.73 2.31 -3.90
C LYS A 27 2.03 2.67 -3.19
N THR A 28 3.11 2.00 -3.57
CA THR A 28 4.46 2.33 -3.09
C THR A 28 5.04 3.40 -4.02
N VAL A 29 5.43 4.55 -3.44
CA VAL A 29 6.10 5.65 -4.14
C VAL A 29 7.58 5.62 -3.79
N TRP A 30 8.42 5.25 -4.76
CA TRP A 30 9.87 5.19 -4.58
C TRP A 30 10.44 6.56 -4.20
N GLY A 31 11.18 6.61 -3.10
CA GLY A 31 11.76 7.85 -2.56
C GLY A 31 10.81 8.69 -1.69
N SER A 32 9.52 8.35 -1.60
CA SER A 32 8.55 9.13 -0.80
C SER A 32 7.74 8.31 0.21
N GLY A 33 7.58 6.99 0.00
CA GLY A 33 6.90 6.09 0.94
C GLY A 33 5.66 5.41 0.34
N TYR A 34 4.51 5.53 1.00
CA TYR A 34 3.26 4.87 0.60
C TYR A 34 2.14 5.89 0.45
N THR A 35 1.37 5.75 -0.63
CA THR A 35 0.19 6.57 -0.89
C THR A 35 -1.04 5.66 -0.94
N PHE A 36 -2.13 6.12 -0.33
CA PHE A 36 -3.43 5.51 -0.47
C PHE A 36 -4.11 6.06 -1.73
N VAL A 37 -4.44 5.18 -2.67
CA VAL A 37 -5.02 5.48 -3.99
C VAL A 37 -6.44 4.91 -4.13
N GLY A 38 -7.16 4.72 -3.01
CA GLY A 38 -8.42 3.98 -2.96
C GLY A 38 -9.35 4.24 -4.15
N GLU A 39 -9.65 3.16 -4.88
CA GLU A 39 -10.41 3.15 -6.15
C GLU A 39 -9.97 4.19 -7.18
N GLU A 40 -8.75 4.05 -7.71
CA GLU A 40 -8.47 4.56 -9.06
C GLU A 40 -7.45 3.68 -9.80
N GLU A 41 -7.88 2.46 -10.15
CA GLU A 41 -7.42 1.77 -11.37
C GLU A 41 -8.48 0.73 -11.76
N ALA A 42 -9.68 1.24 -12.06
CA ALA A 42 -10.52 0.65 -13.09
C ALA A 42 -10.12 1.29 -14.42
N ALA A 43 -8.99 0.86 -14.98
CA ALA A 43 -8.56 1.12 -16.35
C ALA A 43 -7.65 -0.02 -16.83
#